data_AF-A0A3N5V8F1-F1
#
_entry.id   AF-A0A3N5V8F1-F1
#
_cell.length_a   1.000
_cell.length_b   1.000
_cell.length_c   1.000
_cell.angle_alpha   90.00
_cell.angle_beta   90.00
_cell.angle_gamma   90.00
#
_symmetry.space_group_name_H-M   'P 1'
#
loop_
_entity.id
_entity.type
_entity.pdbx_description
1 polymer ?
#
loop_
_entity_poly.entity_id
_entity_poly.type
_entity_poly.pdbx_seq_one_letter_code
_entity_poly.pdbx_strand_id
1 'polypeptide(L)'
;MNDIQQKISEINVQKVAEEMDEKGYFLLSQFLPAKYCKELIDKYDNEGLYRKIITMEKYRFGLGEYKYFKYPLPNFVHNIRKGVYPILAPVANNWMRLLNLKREFPHEFERLQKLCHDNNQTECTVLILKYGKRGFNTLHQDLYGNIFFPMQLVLFLNEPDE
;
A
#
# COMPACT_ATOMS: atom_id res chain seq x y z
N MET A 1 3.70 22.66 6.27
CA MET A 1 3.30 21.46 5.50
C MET A 1 3.39 20.25 6.43
N ASN A 2 2.51 19.27 6.30
CA ASN A 2 2.65 18.01 7.03
C ASN A 2 3.94 17.32 6.54
N ASP A 3 4.80 16.86 7.45
CA ASP A 3 6.12 16.23 7.16
C ASP A 3 6.04 15.21 6.00
N ILE A 4 4.96 14.43 5.95
CA ILE A 4 4.69 13.46 4.88
C ILE A 4 4.49 14.11 3.50
N GLN A 5 3.76 15.22 3.41
CA GLN A 5 3.52 15.89 2.12
C GLN A 5 4.80 16.48 1.55
N GLN A 6 5.66 17.02 2.43
CA GLN A 6 6.97 17.51 2.04
C GLN A 6 7.81 16.36 1.47
N LYS A 7 7.90 15.24 2.19
CA LYS A 7 8.64 14.06 1.71
C LYS A 7 8.13 13.53 0.37
N ILE A 8 6.81 13.53 0.15
CA ILE A 8 6.21 13.15 -1.14
C ILE A 8 6.65 14.12 -2.25
N SER A 9 6.67 15.42 -1.99
CA SER A 9 7.10 16.43 -2.98
C SER A 9 8.59 16.35 -3.33
N GLU A 10 9.41 15.76 -2.45
CA GLU A 10 10.85 15.58 -2.64
C GLU A 10 11.17 14.27 -3.39
N ILE A 11 10.18 13.41 -3.68
CA ILE A 11 10.39 12.17 -4.43
C ILE A 11 10.81 12.49 -5.86
N ASN A 12 11.99 11.99 -6.25
CA ASN A 12 12.46 12.06 -7.64
C ASN A 12 11.68 11.08 -8.52
N VAL A 13 10.65 11.59 -9.21
CA VAL A 13 9.74 10.80 -10.06
C VAL A 13 10.46 10.06 -11.21
N GLN A 14 11.52 10.66 -11.76
CA GLN A 14 12.30 10.04 -12.84
C GLN A 14 13.05 8.81 -12.31
N LYS A 15 13.71 8.96 -11.15
CA LYS A 15 14.40 7.86 -10.48
C LYS A 15 13.46 6.73 -10.07
N VAL A 16 12.23 7.07 -9.62
CA VAL A 16 11.19 6.06 -9.34
C VAL A 16 10.89 5.26 -10.59
N ALA A 17 10.63 5.91 -11.73
CA ALA A 17 10.32 5.21 -12.98
C ALA A 17 11.48 4.30 -13.41
N GLU A 18 12.71 4.80 -13.41
CA GLU A 18 13.91 4.06 -13.81
C GLU A 18 14.15 2.81 -12.93
N GLU A 19 14.12 2.96 -11.61
CA GLU A 19 14.38 1.82 -10.71
C GLU A 19 13.23 0.81 -10.70
N MET A 20 11.98 1.28 -10.83
CA MET A 20 10.84 0.38 -10.99
C MET A 20 10.99 -0.42 -12.29
N ASP A 21 11.33 0.21 -13.42
CA ASP A 21 11.53 -0.47 -14.71
C ASP A 21 12.71 -1.47 -14.67
N GLU A 22 13.81 -1.13 -13.99
CA GLU A 22 15.01 -1.97 -13.92
C GLU A 22 14.87 -3.14 -12.93
N LYS A 23 14.30 -2.89 -11.74
CA LYS A 23 14.36 -3.82 -10.59
C LYS A 23 13.00 -4.31 -10.13
N GLY A 24 11.91 -3.66 -10.54
CA GLY A 24 10.55 -3.94 -10.08
C GLY A 24 10.20 -3.33 -8.71
N TYR A 25 11.10 -2.56 -8.09
CA TYR A 25 10.86 -1.89 -6.81
C TYR A 25 11.68 -0.60 -6.67
N PHE A 26 11.23 0.28 -5.78
CA PHE A 26 11.94 1.48 -5.37
C PHE A 26 11.90 1.63 -3.85
N LEU A 27 13.02 1.96 -3.22
CA LEU A 27 13.13 2.09 -1.76
C LEU A 27 13.21 3.55 -1.36
N LEU A 28 12.29 3.97 -0.47
CA LEU A 28 12.33 5.27 0.19
C LEU A 28 12.76 5.10 1.65
N SER A 29 13.95 5.55 1.99
CA SER A 29 14.44 5.55 3.36
C SER A 29 13.76 6.63 4.20
N GLN A 30 13.48 6.31 5.46
CA GLN A 30 12.96 7.24 6.46
C GLN A 30 11.68 7.99 6.01
N PHE A 31 10.84 7.38 5.18
CA PHE A 31 9.65 8.05 4.63
C PHE A 31 8.62 8.37 5.72
N LEU A 32 8.22 7.37 6.52
CA LEU A 32 7.22 7.56 7.57
C LEU A 32 7.90 8.02 8.88
N PRO A 33 7.54 9.20 9.43
CA PRO A 33 8.08 9.66 10.71
C PRO A 33 7.75 8.71 11.86
N ALA A 34 8.69 8.50 12.79
CA ALA A 34 8.58 7.55 13.90
C ALA A 34 7.29 7.69 14.73
N LYS A 35 6.80 8.92 14.92
CA LYS A 35 5.52 9.17 15.62
C LYS A 35 4.32 8.48 14.96
N TYR A 36 4.29 8.42 13.62
CA TYR A 36 3.21 7.78 12.87
C TYR A 36 3.38 6.26 12.81
N CYS A 37 4.63 5.77 12.79
CA CYS A 37 4.92 4.35 12.98
C CYS A 37 4.37 3.87 14.33
N LYS A 38 4.75 4.57 15.42
CA LYS A 38 4.27 4.29 16.77
C LYS A 38 2.75 4.36 16.87
N GLU A 39 2.12 5.36 16.25
CA GLU A 39 0.65 5.47 16.24
C GLU A 39 -0.02 4.23 15.63
N LEU A 40 0.51 3.68 14.53
CA LEU A 40 -0.02 2.46 13.92
C LEU A 40 0.22 1.22 14.77
N ILE A 41 1.41 1.10 15.36
CA ILE A 41 1.79 -0.03 16.24
C ILE A 41 0.91 -0.06 17.48
N ASP A 42 0.80 1.07 18.20
CA ASP A 42 0.03 1.18 19.44
C ASP A 42 -1.48 0.92 19.22
N LYS A 43 -1.96 1.10 17.98
CA LYS A 43 -3.35 0.86 17.58
C LYS A 43 -3.60 -0.54 17.01
N TYR A 44 -2.57 -1.39 16.87
CA TYR A 44 -2.70 -2.70 16.22
C TYR A 44 -3.77 -3.59 16.86
N ASP A 45 -3.91 -3.54 18.19
CA ASP A 45 -4.87 -4.35 18.95
C ASP A 45 -6.25 -3.70 19.10
N ASN A 46 -6.45 -2.51 18.53
CA ASN A 46 -7.77 -1.88 18.47
C ASN A 46 -8.63 -2.49 17.35
N GLU A 47 -9.34 -3.57 17.67
CA GLU A 47 -10.25 -4.26 16.73
C GLU A 47 -11.27 -3.32 16.08
N GLY A 48 -11.65 -2.24 16.76
CA GLY A 48 -12.56 -1.23 16.24
C GLY A 48 -12.05 -0.53 14.97
N LEU A 49 -10.76 -0.59 14.64
CA LEU A 49 -10.19 -0.01 13.41
C LEU A 49 -10.25 -0.94 12.20
N TYR A 50 -10.57 -2.22 12.41
CA TYR A 50 -10.43 -3.26 11.41
C TYR A 50 -11.78 -3.84 11.02
N ARG A 51 -11.96 -4.14 9.73
CA ARG A 51 -13.14 -4.84 9.21
C ARG A 51 -12.95 -6.35 9.14
N LYS A 52 -11.71 -6.81 9.08
CA LYS A 52 -11.36 -8.22 8.91
C LYS A 52 -9.98 -8.50 9.45
N ILE A 53 -9.86 -9.57 10.23
CA ILE A 53 -8.60 -10.09 10.78
C ILE A 53 -8.32 -11.43 10.10
N ILE A 54 -7.08 -11.62 9.65
CA ILE A 54 -6.63 -12.83 8.97
C ILE A 54 -5.45 -13.43 9.73
N THR A 55 -5.67 -14.62 10.27
CA THR A 55 -4.61 -15.53 10.71
C THR A 55 -4.02 -16.23 9.49
N MET A 56 -2.78 -15.94 9.11
CA MET A 56 -2.19 -16.34 7.83
C MET A 56 -2.07 -17.85 7.67
N GLU A 57 -1.81 -18.56 8.76
CA GLU A 57 -1.63 -20.00 8.85
C GLU A 57 -2.87 -20.74 8.38
N LYS A 58 -4.07 -20.21 8.70
CA LYS A 58 -5.36 -20.80 8.31
C LYS A 58 -5.55 -20.84 6.79
N TYR A 59 -4.91 -19.91 6.07
CA TYR A 59 -5.04 -19.75 4.63
C TYR A 59 -3.78 -20.16 3.87
N ARG A 60 -2.78 -20.74 4.56
CA ARG A 60 -1.46 -21.09 3.97
C ARG A 60 -0.74 -19.88 3.35
N PHE A 61 -1.01 -18.68 3.85
CA PHE A 61 -0.32 -17.45 3.46
C PHE A 61 1.00 -17.24 4.19
N GLY A 62 1.37 -18.14 5.11
CA GLY A 62 2.60 -18.08 5.88
C GLY A 62 2.30 -18.11 7.37
N LEU A 63 3.12 -17.41 8.14
CA LEU A 63 3.08 -17.39 9.61
C LEU A 63 3.02 -15.94 10.09
N GLY A 64 1.86 -15.52 10.60
CA GLY A 64 1.62 -14.15 11.02
C GLY A 64 0.14 -13.76 10.99
N GLU A 65 -0.13 -12.48 11.22
CA GLU A 65 -1.47 -11.93 11.19
C GLU A 65 -1.51 -10.66 10.36
N TYR A 66 -2.58 -10.47 9.59
CA TYR A 66 -2.88 -9.15 9.01
C TYR A 66 -4.32 -8.74 9.21
N LYS A 67 -4.52 -7.43 9.35
CA LYS A 67 -5.83 -6.81 9.61
C LYS A 67 -6.14 -5.80 8.53
N TYR A 68 -7.28 -5.95 7.86
CA TYR A 68 -7.79 -4.92 6.94
C TYR A 68 -8.45 -3.80 7.74
N PHE A 69 -8.03 -2.57 7.50
CA PHE A 69 -8.70 -1.40 8.07
C PHE A 69 -10.15 -1.29 7.58
N LYS A 70 -10.97 -0.56 8.32
CA LYS A 70 -12.25 -0.04 7.84
C LYS A 70 -12.14 1.47 7.57
N TYR A 71 -13.08 2.02 6.81
CA TYR A 71 -13.17 3.47 6.66
C TYR A 71 -13.81 4.11 7.91
N PRO A 72 -13.43 5.35 8.27
CA PRO A 72 -12.35 6.15 7.67
C PRO A 72 -10.95 5.65 8.06
N LEU A 73 -9.98 5.85 7.18
CA LEU A 73 -8.56 5.56 7.47
C LEU A 73 -7.95 6.63 8.38
N PRO A 74 -6.86 6.32 9.11
CA PRO A 74 -6.01 7.36 9.69
C PRO A 74 -5.63 8.39 8.62
N ASN A 75 -5.80 9.68 8.92
CA ASN A 75 -5.66 10.76 7.93
C ASN A 75 -4.32 10.72 7.19
N PHE A 76 -3.22 10.41 7.88
CA PHE A 76 -1.91 10.34 7.24
C PHE A 76 -1.80 9.17 6.25
N VAL A 77 -2.41 8.00 6.53
CA VAL A 77 -2.46 6.87 5.60
C VAL A 77 -3.24 7.24 4.33
N HIS A 78 -4.37 7.93 4.49
CA HIS A 78 -5.13 8.46 3.34
C HIS A 78 -4.29 9.44 2.51
N ASN A 79 -3.60 10.38 3.17
CA ASN A 79 -2.76 11.39 2.51
C ASN A 79 -1.56 10.77 1.77
N ILE A 80 -0.92 9.74 2.35
CA ILE A 80 0.16 8.99 1.68
C ILE A 80 -0.37 8.38 0.39
N ARG A 81 -1.50 7.67 0.43
CA ARG A 81 -2.10 7.04 -0.76
C ARG A 81 -2.40 8.07 -1.84
N LYS A 82 -3.03 9.19 -1.45
CA LYS A 82 -3.38 10.28 -2.37
C LYS A 82 -2.15 10.95 -3.00
N GLY A 83 -1.07 11.13 -2.24
CA GLY A 83 0.13 11.80 -2.73
C GLY A 83 1.10 10.89 -3.50
N VAL A 84 1.20 9.61 -3.15
CA VAL A 84 2.10 8.65 -3.82
C VAL A 84 1.48 8.10 -5.10
N TYR A 85 0.16 7.91 -5.15
CA TYR A 85 -0.51 7.33 -6.32
C TYR A 85 -0.21 8.05 -7.66
N PRO A 86 -0.25 9.40 -7.75
CA PRO A 86 0.06 10.11 -8.99
C PRO A 86 1.51 9.91 -9.49
N ILE A 87 2.44 9.56 -8.60
CA ILE A 87 3.84 9.24 -8.97
C ILE A 87 3.90 7.85 -9.62
N LEU A 88 3.10 6.90 -9.14
CA LEU A 88 3.12 5.51 -9.61
C LEU A 88 2.23 5.27 -10.83
N ALA A 89 1.13 6.02 -10.99
CA ALA A 89 0.18 5.80 -12.08
C ALA A 89 0.80 5.89 -13.50
N PRO A 90 1.70 6.85 -13.80
CA PRO A 90 2.41 6.88 -15.09
C PRO A 90 3.29 5.65 -15.32
N VAL A 91 3.99 5.17 -14.28
CA VAL A 91 4.83 3.96 -14.35
C VAL A 91 3.96 2.74 -14.63
N ALA A 92 2.85 2.59 -13.90
CA ALA A 92 1.89 1.52 -14.12
C ALA A 92 1.31 1.53 -15.54
N ASN A 93 0.92 2.70 -16.05
CA ASN A 93 0.40 2.83 -17.42
C ASN A 93 1.46 2.52 -18.49
N ASN A 94 2.72 2.90 -18.24
CA ASN A 94 3.84 2.53 -19.12
C ASN A 94 3.98 1.00 -19.19
N TRP A 95 3.93 0.30 -18.05
CA TRP A 95 3.97 -1.15 -18.00
C TRP A 95 2.79 -1.80 -18.71
N MET A 96 1.56 -1.28 -18.50
CA MET A 96 0.37 -1.78 -19.20
C MET A 96 0.55 -1.71 -20.72
N ARG A 97 1.08 -0.58 -21.22
CA ARG A 97 1.37 -0.40 -22.65
C ARG A 97 2.45 -1.38 -23.15
N LEU A 98 3.57 -1.51 -22.44
CA LEU A 98 4.67 -2.41 -22.83
C LEU A 98 4.25 -3.89 -22.83
N LEU A 99 3.38 -4.28 -21.89
CA LEU A 99 2.85 -5.64 -21.77
C LEU A 99 1.61 -5.89 -22.65
N ASN A 100 1.22 -4.92 -23.49
CA ASN A 100 0.02 -4.99 -24.34
C ASN A 100 -1.28 -5.29 -23.55
N LEU A 101 -1.38 -4.74 -22.34
CA LEU A 101 -2.56 -4.81 -21.48
C LEU A 101 -3.42 -3.57 -21.67
N LYS A 102 -4.74 -3.75 -21.80
CA LYS A 102 -5.69 -2.67 -22.11
C LYS A 102 -6.06 -1.77 -20.92
N ARG A 103 -5.56 -2.06 -19.71
CA ARG A 103 -5.93 -1.32 -18.50
C ARG A 103 -5.18 0.01 -18.48
N GLU A 104 -5.91 1.09 -18.23
CA GLU A 104 -5.35 2.41 -17.98
C GLU A 104 -5.80 2.89 -16.59
N PHE A 105 -4.89 3.52 -15.86
CA PHE A 105 -5.11 4.07 -14.53
C PHE A 105 -5.17 5.60 -14.62
N PRO A 106 -6.20 6.26 -14.07
CA PRO A 106 -6.30 7.72 -14.09
C PRO A 106 -5.20 8.34 -13.24
N HIS A 107 -4.75 9.56 -13.58
CA HIS A 107 -3.69 10.24 -12.81
C HIS A 107 -4.11 10.60 -11.37
N GLU A 108 -5.38 10.98 -11.17
CA GLU A 108 -5.92 11.37 -9.86
C GLU A 108 -6.36 10.14 -9.05
N PHE A 109 -5.97 10.08 -7.76
CA PHE A 109 -6.32 8.97 -6.87
C PHE A 109 -7.83 8.83 -6.69
N GLU A 110 -8.56 9.95 -6.58
CA GLU A 110 -10.00 10.00 -6.44
C GLU A 110 -10.72 9.38 -7.64
N ARG A 111 -10.16 9.52 -8.85
CA ARG A 111 -10.72 8.88 -10.05
C ARG A 111 -10.52 7.38 -10.04
N LEU A 112 -9.38 6.88 -9.53
CA LEU A 112 -9.21 5.44 -9.32
C LEU A 112 -10.22 4.93 -8.28
N GLN A 113 -10.41 5.65 -7.17
CA GLN A 113 -11.40 5.27 -6.16
C GLN A 113 -12.82 5.23 -6.76
N LYS A 114 -13.19 6.24 -7.55
CA LYS A 114 -14.46 6.24 -8.27
C LYS A 114 -14.59 5.04 -9.20
N LEU A 115 -13.56 4.73 -9.99
CA LEU A 115 -13.55 3.56 -10.86
C LEU A 115 -13.76 2.25 -10.07
N CYS A 116 -13.11 2.10 -8.92
CA CYS A 116 -13.32 0.96 -8.03
C CYS A 116 -14.77 0.90 -7.52
N HIS A 117 -15.33 2.03 -7.04
CA HIS A 117 -16.70 2.08 -6.56
C HIS A 117 -17.72 1.77 -7.65
N ASP A 118 -17.53 2.29 -8.87
CA ASP A 118 -18.36 2.00 -10.03
C ASP A 118 -18.32 0.50 -10.42
N ASN A 119 -17.31 -0.24 -9.93
CA ASN A 119 -17.15 -1.69 -10.06
C ASN A 119 -17.48 -2.47 -8.78
N ASN A 120 -18.24 -1.88 -7.84
CA ASN A 120 -18.63 -2.48 -6.55
C ASN A 120 -17.44 -2.85 -5.64
N GLN A 121 -16.26 -2.25 -5.85
CA GLN A 121 -15.09 -2.41 -4.99
C GLN A 121 -15.01 -1.27 -3.99
N THR A 122 -15.84 -1.34 -2.94
CA THR A 122 -15.99 -0.30 -1.90
C THR A 122 -15.21 -0.58 -0.63
N GLU A 123 -14.68 -1.79 -0.48
CA GLU A 123 -13.96 -2.21 0.72
C GLU A 123 -12.62 -1.50 0.86
N CYS A 124 -12.24 -1.18 2.10
CA CYS A 124 -10.91 -0.67 2.37
C CYS A 124 -9.86 -1.77 2.15
N THR A 125 -8.93 -1.52 1.23
CA THR A 125 -7.86 -2.46 0.86
C THR A 125 -6.57 -2.27 1.65
N VAL A 126 -6.48 -1.23 2.48
CA VAL A 126 -5.31 -1.02 3.35
C VAL A 126 -5.33 -2.08 4.44
N LEU A 127 -4.18 -2.71 4.65
CA LEU A 127 -3.97 -3.69 5.70
C LEU A 127 -2.69 -3.37 6.50
N ILE A 128 -2.61 -3.90 7.71
CA ILE A 128 -1.42 -3.90 8.55
C ILE A 128 -1.05 -5.34 8.88
N LEU A 129 0.22 -5.69 8.75
CA LEU A 129 0.72 -7.04 9.01
C LEU A 129 1.60 -7.05 10.26
N LYS A 130 1.54 -8.13 11.03
CA LYS A 130 2.43 -8.42 12.14
C LYS A 130 2.99 -9.82 11.98
N TYR A 131 4.31 -9.89 11.96
CA TYR A 131 5.05 -11.14 11.95
C TYR A 131 5.67 -11.37 13.33
N GLY A 132 5.48 -12.56 13.88
CA GLY A 132 6.24 -13.00 15.05
C GLY A 132 7.61 -13.56 14.65
N LYS A 133 8.33 -14.13 15.63
CA LYS A 133 9.58 -14.84 15.38
C LYS A 133 9.39 -15.91 14.30
N ARG A 134 10.28 -15.91 13.29
CA ARG A 134 10.21 -16.77 12.08
C ARG A 134 8.96 -16.56 11.21
N GLY A 135 8.19 -15.49 11.45
CA GLY A 135 7.05 -15.13 10.62
C GLY A 135 7.48 -14.88 9.18
N PHE A 136 6.63 -15.27 8.24
CA PHE A 136 6.90 -15.13 6.82
C PHE A 136 5.61 -15.02 6.04
N ASN A 137 5.71 -14.52 4.82
CA ASN A 137 4.64 -14.54 3.83
C ASN A 137 5.02 -15.47 2.68
N THR A 138 4.10 -16.32 2.24
CA THR A 138 4.31 -17.17 1.07
C THR A 138 4.24 -16.34 -0.21
N LEU A 139 4.90 -16.79 -1.27
CA LEU A 139 4.76 -16.14 -2.57
C LEU A 139 3.34 -16.31 -3.09
N HIS A 140 2.65 -15.20 -3.34
CA HIS A 140 1.30 -15.19 -3.90
C HIS A 140 1.04 -13.87 -4.64
N GLN A 141 -0.06 -13.83 -5.39
CA GLN A 141 -0.61 -12.60 -5.94
C GLN A 141 -1.82 -12.19 -5.11
N ASP A 142 -1.76 -11.00 -4.51
CA ASP A 142 -2.86 -10.46 -3.72
C ASP A 142 -3.72 -9.54 -4.60
N LEU A 143 -4.80 -10.10 -5.15
CA LEU A 143 -5.71 -9.42 -6.06
C LEU A 143 -7.10 -9.33 -5.46
N TYR A 144 -7.65 -8.11 -5.43
CA TYR A 144 -9.01 -7.84 -4.97
C TYR A 144 -9.83 -7.17 -6.08
N GLY A 145 -10.88 -7.87 -6.52
CA GLY A 145 -11.82 -7.37 -7.53
C GLY A 145 -11.23 -7.26 -8.94
N ASN A 146 -12.01 -6.64 -9.84
CA ASN A 146 -11.69 -6.54 -11.27
C ASN A 146 -10.75 -5.37 -11.58
N ILE A 147 -10.73 -4.35 -10.72
CA ILE A 147 -9.85 -3.19 -10.77
C ILE A 147 -8.76 -3.41 -9.73
N PHE A 148 -7.54 -3.75 -10.18
CA PHE A 148 -6.36 -3.86 -9.32
C PHE A 148 -5.23 -3.02 -9.90
N PHE A 149 -4.48 -2.36 -9.02
CA PHE A 149 -3.29 -1.59 -9.37
C PHE A 149 -2.05 -2.51 -9.31
N PRO A 150 -1.14 -2.47 -10.30
CA PRO A 150 -0.07 -3.48 -10.42
C PRO A 150 1.09 -3.28 -9.44
N MET A 151 1.02 -2.29 -8.55
CA MET A 151 2.09 -1.92 -7.64
C MET A 151 1.55 -1.83 -6.21
N GLN A 152 2.41 -2.16 -5.25
CA GLN A 152 2.12 -2.08 -3.82
C GLN A 152 3.04 -1.04 -3.16
N LEU A 153 2.50 -0.34 -2.17
CA LEU A 153 3.29 0.48 -1.26
C LEU A 153 3.33 -0.22 0.09
N VAL A 154 4.54 -0.52 0.57
CA VAL A 154 4.76 -1.17 1.86
C VAL A 154 5.50 -0.20 2.78
N LEU A 155 4.98 -0.02 3.99
CA LEU A 155 5.60 0.82 5.02
C LEU A 155 6.04 -0.07 6.18
N PHE A 156 7.34 -0.15 6.42
CA PHE A 156 7.89 -0.83 7.59
C PHE A 156 7.72 0.08 8.82
N LEU A 157 7.18 -0.48 9.91
CA LEU A 157 6.79 0.30 11.09
C LEU A 157 7.78 0.19 12.25
N ASN A 158 8.58 -0.87 12.27
CA ASN A 158 9.60 -1.17 13.27
C ASN A 158 10.79 -1.85 12.59
N GLU A 159 11.94 -1.83 13.27
CA GLU A 159 13.09 -2.62 12.87
C GLU A 159 12.88 -4.10 13.23
N PRO A 160 13.62 -5.04 12.60
CA PRO A 160 13.63 -6.43 13.04
C PRO A 160 13.96 -6.53 14.54
N ASP A 161 13.24 -7.41 15.24
CA ASP A 161 13.40 -7.69 16.68
C ASP A 161 12.96 -6.57 17.64
N GLU A 162 12.31 -5.51 17.16
CA GLU A 162 11.56 -4.52 17.96
C GLU A 162 10.08 -4.86 18.17
#